data_AF-A0AA50K4J7-F1
#
_entry.id   AF-A0AA50K4J7-F1
#
_cell.length_a   1.000
_cell.length_b   1.000
_cell.length_c   1.000
_cell.angle_alpha   90.00
_cell.angle_beta   90.00
_cell.angle_gamma   90.00
#
_symmetry.space_group_name_H-M   'P 1'
#
loop_
_entity.id
_entity.type
_entity.pdbx_description
1 polymer ?
#
loop_
_entity_poly.entity_id
_entity_poly.type
_entity_poly.pdbx_seq_one_letter_code
_entity_poly.pdbx_strand_id
1 'polypeptide(L)'
;NVMPFARFVQPGRVALVAEGALKGKLVSIVDIIDQTRALVDGPVTGVSRQQIRLNQLHLTKFRMKYPYTAPTRIVRKSWTEDKIVEKWTESQWAKKLANKEKRAQMTDFDRFKLSSARVKRNRARTAVFKSLKVKAARAGKFGKKKIPKTPERKVRTKKAASAKPAK
;
A
#
# COMPACT_ATOMS: atom_id res chain seq x y z
N ASN A 1 -25.28 9.37 11.28
CA ASN A 1 -24.77 8.16 11.98
C ASN A 1 -23.71 7.45 11.15
N VAL A 2 -22.43 7.64 11.48
CA VAL A 2 -21.34 6.82 10.92
C VAL A 2 -21.11 5.67 11.88
N MET A 3 -21.33 4.42 11.44
CA MET A 3 -20.95 3.27 12.27
C MET A 3 -19.42 3.22 12.38
N PRO A 4 -18.84 3.26 13.59
CA PRO A 4 -17.39 3.40 13.78
C PRO A 4 -16.60 2.16 13.33
N PHE A 5 -17.25 1.00 13.27
CA PHE A 5 -16.63 -0.26 12.89
C PHE A 5 -17.04 -0.68 11.47
N ALA A 6 -16.04 -1.04 10.64
CA ALA A 6 -16.25 -1.43 9.24
C ALA A 6 -16.01 -2.92 8.95
N ARG A 7 -15.27 -3.62 9.82
CA ARG A 7 -14.91 -5.04 9.64
C ARG A 7 -15.28 -5.81 10.89
N PHE A 8 -16.22 -6.73 10.74
CA PHE A 8 -16.76 -7.53 11.82
C PHE A 8 -16.40 -9.00 11.63
N VAL A 9 -16.19 -9.69 12.75
CA VAL A 9 -16.13 -11.15 12.82
C VAL A 9 -17.55 -11.66 12.62
N GLN A 10 -17.82 -12.28 11.47
CA GLN A 10 -19.15 -12.74 11.10
C GLN A 10 -19.04 -13.83 10.03
N PRO A 11 -20.07 -14.70 9.89
CA PRO A 11 -20.11 -15.70 8.84
C PRO A 11 -19.93 -15.09 7.44
N GLY A 12 -19.10 -15.75 6.63
CA GLY A 12 -18.75 -15.32 5.28
C GLY A 12 -17.67 -14.25 5.19
N ARG A 13 -17.20 -13.68 6.31
CA ARG A 13 -16.08 -12.72 6.29
C ARG A 13 -14.79 -13.44 5.89
N VAL A 14 -14.08 -12.87 4.93
CA VAL A 14 -12.76 -13.37 4.50
C VAL A 14 -11.69 -12.74 5.38
N ALA A 15 -10.76 -13.56 5.87
CA ALA A 15 -9.63 -13.16 6.69
C ALA A 15 -8.33 -13.71 6.12
N LEU A 16 -7.23 -12.99 6.35
CA LEU A 16 -5.88 -13.46 6.10
C LEU A 16 -5.31 -14.04 7.40
N VAL A 17 -4.73 -15.24 7.34
CA VAL A 17 -4.03 -15.83 8.48
C VAL A 17 -2.67 -15.15 8.64
N ALA A 18 -2.42 -14.55 9.80
CA ALA A 18 -1.22 -13.76 10.08
C ALA A 18 -0.03 -14.61 10.56
N GLU A 19 -0.31 -15.70 11.27
CA GLU A 19 0.66 -16.50 12.01
C GLU A 19 0.34 -18.00 11.95
N GLY A 20 1.31 -18.84 12.35
CA GLY A 20 1.19 -20.29 12.34
C GLY A 20 1.45 -20.94 10.98
N ALA A 21 1.17 -22.25 10.89
CA ALA A 21 1.46 -23.06 9.70
C ALA A 21 0.69 -22.62 8.43
N LEU A 22 -0.41 -21.89 8.61
CA LEU A 22 -1.27 -21.42 7.52
C LEU A 22 -1.04 -19.95 7.15
N LYS A 23 0.04 -19.35 7.66
CA LYS A 23 0.38 -17.94 7.45
C LYS A 23 0.35 -17.56 5.97
N GLY A 24 -0.29 -16.44 5.67
CA GLY A 24 -0.42 -15.89 4.32
C GLY A 24 -1.57 -16.48 3.50
N LYS A 25 -2.24 -17.54 3.98
CA LYS A 25 -3.43 -18.09 3.31
C LYS A 25 -4.68 -17.29 3.67
N LEU A 26 -5.60 -17.19 2.70
CA LEU A 26 -6.94 -16.65 2.96
C LEU A 26 -7.84 -17.75 3.50
N VAL A 27 -8.72 -17.37 4.40
CA VAL A 27 -9.77 -18.23 4.97
C VAL A 27 -11.07 -17.46 5.05
N SER A 28 -12.17 -18.19 5.07
CA SER A 28 -13.51 -17.64 5.33
C SER A 28 -13.98 -18.08 6.72
N ILE A 29 -14.57 -17.16 7.48
CA ILE A 29 -15.18 -17.46 8.77
C ILE A 29 -16.51 -18.14 8.50
N VAL A 30 -16.66 -19.39 8.93
CA VAL A 30 -17.91 -20.16 8.76
C VAL A 30 -18.81 -19.94 9.95
N ASP A 31 -18.25 -20.06 11.15
CA ASP A 31 -18.98 -19.94 12.40
C ASP A 31 -18.07 -19.37 13.51
N ILE A 32 -18.68 -18.85 14.58
CA ILE A 32 -18.00 -18.26 15.72
C ILE A 32 -18.17 -19.23 16.88
N ILE A 33 -17.07 -19.82 17.34
CA ILE A 33 -17.10 -20.85 18.38
C ILE A 33 -17.22 -20.18 19.75
N ASP A 34 -16.34 -19.22 20.02
CA ASP A 34 -16.31 -18.44 21.25
C ASP A 34 -15.70 -17.06 20.98
N GLN A 35 -15.52 -16.25 22.04
CA GLN A 35 -14.96 -14.91 21.95
C GLN A 35 -13.55 -14.85 21.33
N THR A 36 -12.81 -15.96 21.40
CA THR A 36 -11.40 -16.02 20.99
C THR A 36 -11.17 -16.87 19.75
N ARG A 37 -12.13 -17.73 19.36
CA ARG A 37 -11.98 -18.72 18.29
C ARG A 37 -13.14 -18.67 17.29
N ALA A 38 -12.81 -18.89 16.03
CA ALA A 38 -13.76 -19.08 14.96
C ALA A 38 -13.48 -20.38 14.20
N LEU A 39 -14.54 -20.97 13.67
CA LEU A 39 -14.45 -22.04 12.69
C LEU A 39 -14.19 -21.41 11.33
N VAL A 40 -13.09 -21.79 10.70
CA VAL A 40 -12.68 -21.26 9.41
C VAL A 40 -12.56 -22.35 8.36
N ASP A 41 -12.72 -21.97 7.09
CA ASP A 41 -12.59 -22.87 5.96
C ASP A 41 -11.95 -22.13 4.78
N GLY A 42 -11.03 -22.78 4.08
CA GLY A 42 -10.27 -22.24 2.94
C GLY A 42 -10.12 -23.24 1.79
N PRO A 43 -11.21 -23.73 1.19
CA PRO A 43 -11.18 -24.86 0.26
C PRO A 43 -10.39 -24.58 -1.03
N VAL A 44 -10.31 -23.32 -1.46
CA VAL A 44 -9.58 -22.89 -2.67
C VAL A 44 -8.11 -22.57 -2.36
N THR A 45 -7.82 -22.15 -1.13
CA THR A 45 -6.47 -21.78 -0.67
C THR A 45 -5.72 -22.93 0.01
N GLY A 46 -6.29 -24.13 0.02
CA GLY A 46 -5.67 -25.31 0.64
C GLY A 46 -5.60 -25.20 2.15
N VAL A 47 -6.65 -24.65 2.78
CA VAL A 47 -6.86 -24.69 4.23
C VAL A 47 -8.07 -25.57 4.49
N SER A 48 -7.86 -26.70 5.17
CA SER A 48 -8.94 -27.56 5.64
C SER A 48 -9.77 -26.85 6.71
N ARG A 49 -11.01 -27.28 6.85
CA ARG A 49 -11.91 -26.77 7.90
C ARG A 49 -11.32 -27.04 9.28
N GLN A 50 -11.11 -25.99 10.06
CA GLN A 50 -10.53 -26.09 11.40
C GLN A 50 -10.89 -24.87 12.25
N GLN A 51 -10.67 -24.96 13.56
CA GLN A 51 -10.72 -23.80 14.46
C GLN A 51 -9.44 -22.96 14.35
N ILE A 52 -9.57 -21.63 14.37
CA ILE A 52 -8.43 -20.69 14.47
C ILE A 52 -8.76 -19.61 15.51
N ARG A 53 -7.75 -19.14 16.23
CA ARG A 53 -7.89 -18.00 17.16
C ARG A 53 -8.06 -16.69 16.38
N LEU A 54 -9.01 -15.87 16.78
CA LEU A 54 -9.30 -14.58 16.14
C LEU A 54 -8.09 -13.63 16.12
N ASN A 55 -7.22 -13.70 17.14
CA ASN A 55 -5.98 -12.90 17.18
C ASN A 55 -5.01 -13.23 16.04
N GLN A 56 -5.09 -14.44 15.47
CA GLN A 56 -4.26 -14.87 14.33
C GLN A 56 -4.87 -14.46 12.98
N LEU A 57 -6.06 -13.87 12.97
CA LEU A 57 -6.78 -13.50 11.76
C LEU A 57 -6.77 -11.99 11.57
N HIS A 58 -6.44 -11.56 10.36
CA HIS A 58 -6.64 -10.19 9.93
C HIS A 58 -7.84 -10.12 8.98
N LEU A 59 -8.93 -9.53 9.46
CA LEU A 59 -10.17 -9.41 8.70
C LEU A 59 -9.97 -8.53 7.46
N THR A 60 -10.44 -9.02 6.32
CA THR A 60 -10.43 -8.26 5.07
C THR A 60 -11.76 -7.52 4.87
N LYS A 61 -11.80 -6.67 3.83
CA LYS A 61 -13.05 -6.02 3.42
C LYS A 61 -14.04 -6.98 2.74
N PHE A 62 -13.57 -8.13 2.28
CA PHE A 62 -14.37 -9.07 1.50
C PHE A 62 -15.27 -9.91 2.40
N ARG A 63 -16.51 -10.10 1.94
CA ARG A 63 -17.51 -10.94 2.60
C ARG A 63 -18.27 -11.69 1.51
N MET A 64 -18.37 -12.99 1.67
CA MET A 64 -19.24 -13.86 0.89
C MET A 64 -20.55 -14.08 1.65
N LYS A 65 -21.65 -14.35 0.95
CA LYS A 65 -22.94 -14.64 1.58
C LYS A 65 -23.23 -16.13 1.50
N TYR A 66 -23.19 -16.81 2.64
CA TYR A 66 -23.66 -18.18 2.82
C TYR A 66 -24.20 -18.38 4.25
N PRO A 67 -25.05 -19.40 4.49
CA PRO A 67 -25.60 -19.68 5.83
C PRO A 67 -24.50 -19.97 6.87
N TYR A 68 -24.71 -19.57 8.12
CA TYR A 68 -23.82 -20.02 9.19
C TYR A 68 -23.84 -21.56 9.25
N THR A 69 -22.70 -22.19 9.55
CA THR A 69 -22.55 -23.66 9.54
C THR A 69 -22.56 -24.33 8.15
N ALA A 70 -22.49 -23.56 7.05
CA ALA A 70 -22.46 -24.12 5.70
C ALA A 70 -21.32 -25.16 5.50
N PRO A 71 -21.56 -26.30 4.80
CA PRO A 71 -20.53 -27.28 4.47
C PRO A 71 -19.52 -26.75 3.46
N THR A 72 -18.34 -27.37 3.40
CA THR A 72 -17.20 -26.92 2.56
C THR A 72 -17.57 -26.83 1.09
N ARG A 73 -18.49 -27.67 0.60
CA ARG A 73 -19.01 -27.61 -0.77
C ARG A 73 -19.67 -26.26 -1.09
N ILE A 74 -20.47 -25.72 -0.16
CA ILE A 74 -21.14 -24.43 -0.34
C ILE A 74 -20.11 -23.30 -0.25
N VAL A 75 -19.22 -23.35 0.74
CA VAL A 75 -18.15 -22.35 0.89
C VAL A 75 -17.27 -22.27 -0.36
N ARG A 76 -16.90 -23.43 -0.93
CA ARG A 76 -16.14 -23.51 -2.19
C ARG A 76 -16.89 -22.85 -3.34
N LYS A 77 -18.18 -23.16 -3.49
CA LYS A 77 -19.04 -22.55 -4.53
C LYS A 77 -19.07 -21.02 -4.38
N SER A 78 -19.34 -20.50 -3.18
CA SER A 78 -19.37 -19.05 -2.93
C SER A 78 -18.02 -18.38 -3.24
N TRP A 79 -16.90 -19.05 -2.94
CA TRP A 79 -15.57 -18.52 -3.22
C TRP A 79 -15.31 -18.34 -4.72
N THR A 80 -15.72 -19.32 -5.52
CA THR A 80 -15.59 -19.29 -6.98
C THR A 80 -16.57 -18.30 -7.61
N GLU A 81 -17.80 -18.25 -7.12
CA GLU A 81 -18.87 -17.38 -7.64
C GLU A 81 -18.54 -15.89 -7.38
N ASP A 82 -18.05 -15.57 -6.18
CA ASP A 82 -17.63 -14.21 -5.82
C ASP A 82 -16.22 -13.85 -6.31
N LYS A 83 -15.48 -14.78 -6.93
CA LYS A 83 -14.10 -14.58 -7.44
C LYS A 83 -13.17 -13.92 -6.42
N ILE A 84 -13.23 -14.39 -5.17
CA ILE A 84 -12.54 -13.73 -4.05
C ILE A 84 -11.01 -13.73 -4.23
N VAL A 85 -10.44 -14.78 -4.83
CA VAL A 85 -8.99 -14.85 -5.06
C VAL A 85 -8.53 -13.75 -6.00
N GLU A 86 -9.24 -13.54 -7.12
CA GLU A 86 -8.96 -12.47 -8.08
C GLU A 86 -9.11 -11.08 -7.44
N LYS A 87 -10.22 -10.87 -6.73
CA LYS A 87 -10.44 -9.61 -5.98
C LYS A 87 -9.34 -9.35 -4.94
N TRP A 88 -8.83 -10.40 -4.30
CA TRP A 88 -7.73 -10.29 -3.36
C TRP A 88 -6.43 -9.94 -4.07
N THR A 89 -6.04 -10.64 -5.13
CA THR A 89 -4.78 -10.39 -5.85
C THR A 89 -4.72 -8.98 -6.45
N GLU A 90 -5.86 -8.45 -6.90
CA GLU A 90 -5.97 -7.07 -7.37
C GLU A 90 -5.85 -6.02 -6.26
N SER A 91 -6.15 -6.40 -5.02
CA SER A 91 -6.17 -5.48 -3.88
C SER A 91 -4.79 -4.87 -3.60
N GLN A 92 -4.78 -3.62 -3.15
CA GLN A 92 -3.53 -2.95 -2.75
C GLN A 92 -2.82 -3.69 -1.61
N TRP A 93 -3.57 -4.39 -0.75
CA TRP A 93 -2.98 -5.16 0.35
C TRP A 93 -2.19 -6.36 -0.19
N ALA A 94 -2.79 -7.19 -1.06
CA ALA A 94 -2.08 -8.31 -1.66
C ALA A 94 -0.86 -7.84 -2.46
N LYS A 95 -1.00 -6.77 -3.25
CA LYS A 95 0.13 -6.16 -3.99
C LYS A 95 1.26 -5.70 -3.06
N LYS A 96 0.93 -5.12 -1.90
CA LYS A 96 1.93 -4.73 -0.88
C LYS A 96 2.61 -5.96 -0.27
N LEU A 97 1.87 -7.03 0.00
CA LEU A 97 2.42 -8.26 0.56
C LEU A 97 3.38 -8.93 -0.44
N ALA A 98 2.96 -9.09 -1.70
CA ALA A 98 3.81 -9.61 -2.77
C ALA A 98 5.07 -8.76 -2.99
N ASN A 99 4.95 -7.42 -2.90
CA ASN A 99 6.12 -6.54 -2.98
C ASN A 99 7.07 -6.68 -1.79
N LYS A 100 6.55 -7.00 -0.59
CA LYS A 100 7.38 -7.27 0.59
C LYS A 100 8.18 -8.56 0.40
N GLU A 101 7.54 -9.60 -0.11
CA GLU A 101 8.18 -10.87 -0.43
C GLU A 101 9.25 -10.74 -1.52
N LYS A 102 8.92 -10.09 -2.64
CA LYS A 102 9.90 -9.80 -3.71
C LYS A 102 11.11 -9.01 -3.23
N ARG A 103 10.93 -8.12 -2.25
CA ARG A 103 12.05 -7.37 -1.64
C ARG A 103 12.89 -8.24 -0.72
N ALA A 104 12.28 -9.20 -0.02
CA ALA A 104 13.00 -10.14 0.82
C ALA A 104 13.85 -11.12 -0.02
N GLN A 105 13.35 -11.50 -1.20
CA GLN A 105 14.03 -12.40 -2.14
C GLN A 105 15.05 -11.69 -3.07
N MET A 106 15.27 -10.38 -2.91
CA MET A 106 16.08 -9.59 -3.84
C MET A 106 17.57 -9.86 -3.68
N THR A 107 18.23 -10.25 -4.78
CA THR A 107 19.69 -10.46 -4.81
C THR A 107 20.46 -9.14 -4.73
N ASP A 108 21.76 -9.20 -4.44
CA ASP A 108 22.61 -8.02 -4.39
C ASP A 108 22.65 -7.25 -5.73
N PHE A 109 22.78 -7.98 -6.84
CA PHE A 109 22.75 -7.39 -8.18
C PHE A 109 21.41 -6.71 -8.49
N ASP A 110 20.29 -7.27 -8.04
CA ASP A 110 18.98 -6.63 -8.18
C ASP A 110 18.87 -5.35 -7.36
N ARG A 111 19.46 -5.32 -6.15
CA ARG A 111 19.54 -4.11 -5.32
C ARG A 111 20.34 -3.01 -6.02
N PHE A 112 21.45 -3.36 -6.67
CA PHE A 112 22.24 -2.41 -7.47
C PHE A 112 21.44 -1.83 -8.64
N LYS A 113 20.76 -2.69 -9.43
CA LYS A 113 19.89 -2.26 -10.53
C LYS A 113 18.77 -1.33 -10.05
N LEU A 114 18.11 -1.69 -8.94
CA LEU A 114 17.04 -0.90 -8.34
C LEU A 114 17.55 0.47 -7.86
N SER A 115 18.71 0.53 -7.22
CA SER A 115 19.33 1.78 -6.77
C SER A 115 19.61 2.71 -7.95
N SER A 116 20.26 2.19 -8.99
CA SER A 116 20.58 2.92 -10.22
C SER A 116 19.31 3.48 -10.89
N ALA A 117 18.26 2.67 -11.02
CA ALA A 117 16.98 3.10 -11.57
C ALA A 117 16.29 4.17 -10.70
N ARG A 118 16.35 4.03 -9.36
CA ARG A 118 15.79 5.02 -8.42
C ARG A 118 16.49 6.37 -8.51
N VAL A 119 17.82 6.39 -8.64
CA VAL A 119 18.59 7.63 -8.79
C VAL A 119 18.17 8.37 -10.06
N LYS A 120 18.10 7.67 -11.21
CA LYS A 120 17.64 8.25 -12.50
C LYS A 120 16.22 8.83 -12.38
N ARG A 121 15.28 8.06 -11.81
CA ARG A 121 13.90 8.51 -11.57
C ARG A 121 13.83 9.74 -10.66
N ASN A 122 14.58 9.73 -9.55
CA ASN A 122 14.54 10.81 -8.57
C ASN A 122 15.12 12.11 -9.13
N ARG A 123 16.16 12.05 -9.96
CA ARG A 123 16.69 13.23 -10.66
C ARG A 123 15.61 13.88 -11.54
N ALA A 124 14.94 13.09 -12.38
CA ALA A 124 13.85 13.58 -13.24
C ALA A 124 12.67 14.14 -12.42
N ARG A 125 12.22 13.40 -11.40
CA ARG A 125 11.11 13.82 -10.52
C ARG A 125 11.42 15.13 -9.79
N THR A 126 12.63 15.27 -9.25
CA THR A 126 13.03 16.47 -8.49
C THR A 126 13.09 17.70 -9.39
N ALA A 127 13.56 17.57 -10.64
CA ALA A 127 13.55 18.67 -11.60
C ALA A 127 12.13 19.20 -11.86
N VAL A 128 11.19 18.29 -12.15
CA VAL A 128 9.77 18.63 -12.35
C VAL A 128 9.13 19.18 -11.08
N PHE A 129 9.41 18.59 -9.92
CA PHE A 129 8.88 19.07 -8.65
C PHE A 129 9.34 20.51 -8.34
N LYS A 130 10.61 20.83 -8.59
CA LYS A 130 11.14 22.19 -8.40
C LYS A 130 10.48 23.19 -9.34
N SER A 131 10.27 22.85 -10.62
CA SER A 131 9.58 23.74 -11.55
C SER A 131 8.12 23.98 -11.15
N LEU A 132 7.40 22.93 -10.73
CA LEU A 132 6.03 23.04 -10.22
C LEU A 132 5.95 23.85 -8.93
N LYS A 133 6.92 23.68 -8.02
CA LYS A 133 7.00 24.46 -6.78
C LYS A 133 7.18 25.96 -7.07
N VAL A 134 8.07 26.32 -7.99
CA VAL A 134 8.25 27.73 -8.41
C VAL A 134 6.98 28.28 -9.04
N LYS A 135 6.31 27.51 -9.91
CA LYS A 135 5.02 27.89 -10.52
C LYS A 135 3.94 28.12 -9.45
N ALA A 136 3.83 27.22 -8.48
CA ALA A 136 2.86 27.34 -7.38
C ALA A 136 3.15 28.55 -6.47
N ALA A 137 4.42 28.85 -6.21
CA ALA A 137 4.84 30.04 -5.45
C ALA A 137 4.55 31.35 -6.20
N ARG A 138 4.79 31.39 -7.51
CA ARG A 138 4.39 32.51 -8.37
C ARG A 138 2.87 32.72 -8.38
N ALA A 139 2.10 31.64 -8.37
CA ALA A 139 0.65 31.67 -8.29
C ALA A 139 0.11 32.00 -6.88
N GLY A 140 0.99 32.20 -5.88
CA GLY A 140 0.59 32.54 -4.50
C GLY A 140 -0.05 31.40 -3.71
N LYS A 141 -0.11 30.19 -4.26
CA LYS A 141 -0.70 29.01 -3.59
C LYS A 141 0.28 28.29 -2.65
N PHE A 142 1.58 28.60 -2.72
CA PHE A 142 2.60 27.90 -1.93
C PHE A 142 3.74 28.83 -1.49
N GLY A 143 3.90 29.03 -0.18
CA GLY A 143 4.91 29.92 0.41
C GLY A 143 4.48 31.39 0.45
N LYS A 144 4.81 32.09 1.55
CA LYS A 144 4.29 33.44 1.87
C LYS A 144 4.77 34.59 0.96
N LYS A 145 5.57 34.33 -0.09
CA LYS A 145 6.12 35.38 -0.98
C LYS A 145 5.78 35.08 -2.43
N LYS A 146 4.99 35.96 -3.07
CA LYS A 146 4.79 35.98 -4.53
C LYS A 146 6.14 36.29 -5.19
N ILE A 147 6.70 35.31 -5.90
CA ILE A 147 7.96 35.50 -6.64
C ILE A 147 7.66 36.27 -7.93
N PRO A 148 8.38 37.34 -8.28
CA PRO A 148 8.17 38.09 -9.52
C PRO A 148 8.32 37.22 -10.78
N LYS A 149 7.57 37.56 -11.83
CA LYS A 149 7.51 36.80 -13.10
C LYS A 149 8.81 36.93 -13.91
N THR A 150 9.53 38.03 -13.75
CA THR A 150 10.82 38.33 -14.39
C THR A 150 11.93 38.23 -13.34
N PRO A 151 13.00 37.45 -13.55
CA PRO A 151 14.19 37.61 -12.73
C PRO A 151 14.75 39.01 -13.01
N GLU A 152 14.85 39.87 -12.00
CA GLU A 152 15.64 41.10 -12.13
C GLU A 152 17.04 40.69 -12.60
N ARG A 153 17.37 41.04 -13.85
CA ARG A 153 18.71 40.91 -14.36
C ARG A 153 19.55 41.87 -13.54
N LYS A 154 20.22 41.39 -12.48
CA LYS A 154 21.23 42.18 -11.79
C LYS A 154 22.23 42.63 -12.84
N VAL A 155 22.15 43.90 -13.24
CA VAL A 155 23.14 44.51 -14.10
C VAL A 155 24.45 44.34 -13.35
N ARG A 156 25.39 43.59 -13.94
CA ARG A 156 26.76 43.51 -13.42
C ARG A 156 27.34 44.92 -13.53
N THR A 157 27.25 45.70 -12.47
CA THR A 157 28.02 46.94 -12.34
C THR A 157 29.49 46.52 -12.37
N LYS A 158 30.20 46.87 -13.45
CA LYS A 158 31.65 46.73 -13.50
C LYS A 158 32.20 47.47 -12.28
N LYS A 159 32.91 46.76 -11.40
CA LYS A 159 33.60 47.37 -10.26
C LYS A 159 34.59 48.37 -10.86
N ALA A 160 34.47 49.65 -10.50
CA ALA A 160 35.40 50.69 -10.97
C ALA A 160 36.82 50.25 -10.60
N ALA A 161 37.74 50.33 -11.57
CA ALA A 161 39.13 49.98 -11.35
C ALA A 161 39.71 50.92 -10.29
N SER A 162 40.05 50.39 -9.12
CA SER A 162 40.78 51.12 -8.10
C SER A 162 42.17 51.44 -8.65
N ALA A 163 42.46 52.73 -8.87
CA ALA A 163 43.80 53.19 -9.18
C ALA A 163 44.75 52.73 -8.05
N LYS A 164 45.84 52.04 -8.42
CA LYS A 164 46.91 51.70 -7.46
C LYS A 164 47.56 53.02 -6.99
N PRO A 165 47.84 53.18 -5.69
CA PRO A 165 48.60 54.34 -5.23
C PRO A 165 50.02 54.27 -5.82
N ALA A 166 50.51 55.40 -6.32
CA ALA A 166 51.88 55.56 -6.77
C ALA A 166 52.85 55.46 -5.59
N LYS A 167 54.07 55.00 -5.89
CA LYS A 167 55.16 54.69 -4.94
C LYS A 167 55.48 55.81 -3.97
#